data_AF-A0A2S5N170-F1
#
_entry.id   AF-A0A2S5N170-F1
#
_cell.length_a   1.000
_cell.length_b   1.000
_cell.length_c   1.000
_cell.angle_alpha   90.00
_cell.angle_beta   90.00
_cell.angle_gamma   90.00
#
_symmetry.space_group_name_H-M   'P 1'
#
loop_
_entity.id
_entity.type
_entity.pdbx_description
1 polymer ?
#
loop_
_entity_poly.entity_id
_entity_poly.type
_entity_poly.pdbx_seq_one_letter_code
_entity_poly.pdbx_strand_id
1 'polypeptide(L)'
;MMMRSRAALGLMLTAAMVCLSMHVISQATADSIPTDGLTVTIAGRAMRCGETPVYMDNEMPTEGMSVPGEGLYLNPFLLNRQPAPVRMFIFKHECAHEVTGPDEFGADCMAAQSGAREGWLKTSDIDAVCQSFAGPASETHPSGEDRCAHIRQCFAGSQVAGAASPSGQSARASSWSAAESAATRERDFDANDAWPGTSNEFE
;
A
#
# COMPACT_ATOMS: atom_id res chain seq x y z
N MET A 1 64.03 42.35 46.13
CA MET A 1 64.94 41.18 46.04
C MET A 1 64.15 39.99 45.53
N MET A 2 64.58 39.45 44.38
CA MET A 2 64.41 38.08 43.88
C MET A 2 63.01 37.48 43.61
N MET A 3 62.84 37.15 42.32
CA MET A 3 61.92 36.19 41.70
C MET A 3 61.82 34.85 42.44
N ARG A 4 60.69 34.15 42.26
CA ARG A 4 60.69 32.73 41.88
C ARG A 4 59.35 32.26 41.31
N SER A 5 59.33 32.13 39.98
CA SER A 5 58.39 31.28 39.25
C SER A 5 58.56 29.81 39.65
N ARG A 6 57.45 29.07 39.75
CA ARG A 6 57.41 27.62 39.56
C ARG A 6 56.23 27.25 38.67
N ALA A 7 56.57 26.45 37.66
CA ALA A 7 55.70 25.99 36.59
C ALA A 7 54.83 24.78 37.00
N ALA A 8 53.73 24.65 36.25
CA ALA A 8 53.12 23.43 35.71
C ALA A 8 52.84 22.22 36.61
N LEU A 9 51.55 21.89 36.75
CA LEU A 9 50.94 20.54 36.61
C LEU A 9 49.43 20.75 36.83
N GLY A 10 48.56 20.67 35.84
CA GLY A 10 48.25 19.44 35.12
C GLY A 10 46.98 18.84 35.71
N LEU A 11 45.81 19.30 35.26
CA LEU A 11 44.57 18.52 35.35
C LEU A 11 43.56 19.02 34.29
N MET A 12 43.78 18.59 33.05
CA MET A 12 42.75 18.60 32.02
C MET A 12 41.71 17.53 32.37
N LEU A 13 40.65 17.94 33.05
CA LEU A 13 39.40 17.19 33.16
C LEU A 13 38.35 17.96 32.37
N THR A 14 38.54 18.03 31.05
CA THR A 14 37.45 18.46 30.14
C THR A 14 36.51 17.27 30.02
N ALA A 15 35.41 17.37 30.77
CA ALA A 15 34.27 16.47 30.71
C ALA A 15 33.91 16.20 29.24
N ALA A 16 34.11 14.97 28.79
CA ALA A 16 33.55 14.47 27.56
C ALA A 16 32.03 14.41 27.76
N MET A 17 31.35 15.52 27.47
CA MET A 17 29.92 15.57 27.28
C MET A 17 29.63 14.89 25.93
N VAL A 18 29.75 13.57 25.92
CA VAL A 18 29.38 12.72 24.79
C VAL A 18 27.87 12.83 24.65
N CYS A 19 27.45 13.40 23.53
CA CYS A 19 26.09 13.50 23.04
C CYS A 19 25.36 12.15 23.17
N LEU A 20 24.59 11.99 24.24
CA LEU A 20 23.61 10.92 24.34
C LEU A 20 22.30 11.40 23.70
N SER A 21 22.33 11.58 22.38
CA SER A 21 21.10 11.65 21.58
C SER A 21 20.50 10.25 21.61
N MET A 22 19.57 10.05 22.55
CA MET A 22 18.67 8.90 22.56
C MET A 22 17.90 8.88 21.25
N HIS A 23 18.47 8.20 20.25
CA HIS A 23 17.70 7.68 19.15
C HIS A 23 16.83 6.59 19.76
N VAL A 24 15.58 6.97 20.06
CA VAL A 24 14.51 6.00 20.26
C VAL A 24 14.36 5.30 18.91
N ILE A 25 15.07 4.20 18.74
CA ILE A 25 14.79 3.26 17.66
C ILE A 25 13.44 2.67 18.04
N SER A 26 12.35 3.25 17.52
CA SER A 26 11.05 2.59 17.50
C SER A 26 11.24 1.30 16.71
N GLN A 27 11.47 0.20 17.43
CA GLN A 27 11.28 -1.11 16.87
C GLN A 27 9.79 -1.21 16.57
N ALA A 28 9.43 -1.17 15.29
CA ALA A 28 8.11 -1.54 14.85
C ALA A 28 7.93 -2.99 15.30
N THR A 29 7.19 -3.20 16.39
CA THR A 29 6.69 -4.51 16.76
C THR A 29 5.90 -5.01 15.56
N ALA A 30 6.10 -6.27 15.18
CA ALA A 30 5.22 -6.92 14.23
C ALA A 30 3.79 -6.80 14.77
N ASP A 31 3.01 -5.86 14.22
CA ASP A 31 1.61 -5.68 14.58
C ASP A 31 0.87 -6.93 14.14
N SER A 32 0.67 -7.84 15.09
CA SER A 32 -0.29 -8.92 14.97
C SER A 32 -1.68 -8.31 15.00
N ILE A 33 -2.42 -8.53 13.92
CA ILE A 33 -3.68 -7.86 13.58
C ILE A 33 -4.85 -8.59 14.25
N PRO A 34 -5.66 -7.91 15.09
CA PRO A 34 -6.94 -8.43 15.54
C PRO A 34 -7.98 -8.31 14.41
N THR A 35 -8.49 -9.44 13.94
CA THR A 35 -9.35 -9.59 12.75
C THR A 35 -10.81 -9.85 13.13
N ASP A 36 -11.72 -8.98 12.67
CA ASP A 36 -13.10 -9.36 12.34
C ASP A 36 -13.18 -10.09 10.98
N GLY A 37 -12.03 -10.40 10.40
CA GLY A 37 -11.87 -10.95 9.05
C GLY A 37 -11.96 -9.88 7.96
N LEU A 38 -12.25 -8.61 8.28
CA LEU A 38 -12.46 -7.54 7.29
C LEU A 38 -11.43 -6.41 7.41
N THR A 39 -10.95 -6.16 8.63
CA THR A 39 -10.01 -5.06 8.91
C THR A 39 -8.61 -5.61 9.18
N VAL A 40 -7.62 -4.99 8.52
CA VAL A 40 -6.22 -5.35 8.60
C VAL A 40 -5.35 -4.13 8.95
N THR A 41 -4.42 -4.25 9.90
CA THR A 41 -3.45 -3.18 10.20
C THR A 41 -2.18 -3.32 9.36
N ILE A 42 -1.93 -2.39 8.46
CA ILE A 42 -0.74 -2.35 7.61
C ILE A 42 -0.01 -1.04 7.82
N ALA A 43 1.27 -1.09 8.18
CA ALA A 43 2.10 0.08 8.47
C ALA A 43 1.46 1.06 9.48
N GLY A 44 0.83 0.52 10.53
CA GLY A 44 0.14 1.30 11.56
C GLY A 44 -1.20 1.91 11.14
N ARG A 45 -1.75 1.53 9.98
CA ARG A 45 -3.06 1.99 9.48
C ARG A 45 -4.03 0.84 9.37
N ALA A 46 -5.25 1.04 9.87
CA ALA A 46 -6.36 0.13 9.61
C ALA A 46 -6.79 0.27 8.14
N MET A 47 -6.82 -0.84 7.43
CA MET A 47 -7.23 -0.97 6.03
C MET A 47 -8.38 -1.98 5.93
N ARG A 48 -9.27 -1.75 4.98
CA ARG A 48 -10.43 -2.59 4.67
C ARG A 48 -10.61 -2.64 3.15
N CYS A 49 -11.23 -3.73 2.70
CA CYS A 49 -11.67 -3.92 1.32
C CYS A 49 -13.18 -4.21 1.31
N GLY A 50 -14.01 -3.23 1.66
CA GLY A 50 -15.46 -3.44 1.79
C GLY A 50 -15.83 -4.53 2.78
N GLU A 51 -16.59 -5.49 2.25
CA GLU A 51 -17.02 -6.72 2.92
C GLU A 51 -16.15 -7.91 2.54
N THR A 52 -15.13 -7.72 1.69
CA THR A 52 -14.26 -8.79 1.24
C THR A 52 -13.38 -9.26 2.39
N PRO A 53 -13.39 -10.57 2.74
CA PRO A 53 -12.55 -11.10 3.79
C PRO A 53 -11.06 -10.94 3.48
N VAL A 54 -10.26 -10.76 4.52
CA VAL A 54 -8.80 -10.67 4.46
C VAL A 54 -8.19 -11.78 5.30
N TYR A 55 -7.43 -12.66 4.65
CA TYR A 55 -6.75 -13.79 5.24
C TYR A 55 -5.23 -13.56 5.30
N MET A 56 -4.60 -14.15 6.31
CA MET A 56 -3.14 -14.14 6.46
C MET A 56 -2.60 -15.52 6.13
N ASP A 57 -1.77 -15.60 5.11
CA ASP A 57 -1.13 -16.83 4.66
C ASP A 57 0.38 -16.62 4.53
N ASN A 58 1.15 -17.20 5.46
CA ASN A 58 2.61 -17.09 5.47
C ASN A 58 3.30 -18.00 4.43
N GLU A 59 2.58 -18.97 3.88
CA GLU A 59 3.13 -19.99 2.97
C GLU A 59 3.00 -19.58 1.50
N MET A 60 2.16 -18.60 1.20
CA MET A 60 2.03 -18.03 -0.15
C MET A 60 3.38 -17.50 -0.68
N PRO A 61 3.73 -17.79 -1.94
CA PRO A 61 4.98 -17.32 -2.53
C PRO A 61 4.98 -15.84 -2.93
N THR A 62 3.84 -15.14 -2.78
CA THR A 62 3.65 -13.73 -3.14
C THR A 62 3.20 -12.90 -1.94
N GLU A 63 3.42 -11.59 -1.97
CA GLU A 63 2.99 -10.66 -0.93
C GLU A 63 1.47 -10.59 -0.75
N GLY A 64 0.72 -10.76 -1.84
CA GLY A 64 -0.74 -10.68 -1.89
C GLY A 64 -1.32 -11.50 -3.03
N MET A 65 -2.61 -11.78 -2.93
CA MET A 65 -3.44 -12.39 -3.97
C MET A 65 -4.92 -12.10 -3.69
N SER A 66 -5.66 -11.65 -4.70
CA SER A 66 -7.12 -11.69 -4.71
C SER A 66 -7.62 -13.01 -5.31
N VAL A 67 -8.54 -13.68 -4.60
CA VAL A 67 -9.23 -14.87 -5.08
C VAL A 67 -10.72 -14.54 -5.25
N PRO A 68 -11.22 -14.46 -6.50
CA PRO A 68 -12.60 -14.05 -6.77
C PRO A 68 -13.63 -14.87 -6.00
N GLY A 69 -14.47 -14.18 -5.22
CA GLY A 69 -15.55 -14.79 -4.43
C GLY A 69 -15.10 -15.39 -3.09
N GLU A 70 -13.80 -15.43 -2.78
CA GLU A 70 -13.28 -15.95 -1.52
C GLU A 70 -12.71 -14.86 -0.62
N GLY A 71 -11.81 -14.03 -1.16
CA GLY A 71 -11.22 -12.92 -0.43
C GLY A 71 -9.81 -12.56 -0.84
N LEU A 72 -9.21 -11.67 -0.05
CA LEU A 72 -7.83 -11.23 -0.19
C LEU A 72 -6.95 -12.07 0.73
N TYR A 73 -5.88 -12.64 0.18
CA TYR A 73 -4.87 -13.36 0.94
C TYR A 73 -3.59 -12.54 0.95
N LEU A 74 -3.00 -12.38 2.13
CA LEU A 74 -1.79 -11.58 2.32
C LEU A 74 -0.72 -12.44 2.98
N ASN A 75 0.51 -12.36 2.46
CA ASN A 75 1.67 -12.92 3.16
C ASN A 75 2.31 -11.84 4.05
N PRO A 76 2.06 -11.85 5.37
CA PRO A 76 2.58 -10.80 6.24
C PRO A 76 4.11 -10.88 6.38
N PHE A 77 4.74 -12.04 6.17
CA PHE A 77 6.19 -12.16 6.19
C PHE A 77 6.84 -11.45 5.00
N LEU A 78 6.31 -11.65 3.79
CA LEU A 78 6.81 -10.97 2.59
C LEU A 78 6.46 -9.47 2.62
N LEU A 79 5.22 -9.12 2.97
CA LEU A 79 4.81 -7.72 3.11
C LEU A 79 5.67 -6.96 4.12
N ASN A 80 6.02 -7.53 5.27
CA ASN A 80 6.82 -6.83 6.27
C ASN A 80 8.26 -6.51 5.83
N ARG A 81 8.74 -7.09 4.71
CA ARG A 81 10.03 -6.74 4.09
C ARG A 81 9.93 -5.52 3.17
N GLN A 82 8.72 -5.15 2.78
CA GLN A 82 8.47 -4.03 1.89
C GLN A 82 8.36 -2.70 2.67
N PRO A 83 8.75 -1.56 2.07
CA PRO A 83 8.47 -0.25 2.65
C PRO A 83 6.98 -0.06 2.92
N ALA A 84 6.65 0.73 3.95
CA ALA A 84 5.26 1.05 4.31
C ALA A 84 4.35 1.41 3.12
N PRO A 85 4.71 2.33 2.19
CA PRO A 85 3.86 2.66 1.05
C PRO A 85 3.63 1.48 0.09
N VAL A 86 4.62 0.61 -0.09
CA VAL A 86 4.52 -0.58 -0.95
C VAL A 86 3.53 -1.58 -0.36
N ARG A 87 3.59 -1.81 0.96
CA ARG A 87 2.65 -2.71 1.65
C ARG A 87 1.19 -2.27 1.50
N MET A 88 0.95 -0.98 1.67
CA MET A 88 -0.39 -0.40 1.51
C MET A 88 -0.84 -0.41 0.05
N PHE A 89 0.10 -0.20 -0.89
CA PHE A 89 -0.18 -0.28 -2.31
C PHE A 89 -0.61 -1.68 -2.71
N ILE A 90 0.14 -2.72 -2.32
CA ILE A 90 -0.21 -4.13 -2.60
C ILE A 90 -1.61 -4.44 -2.07
N PHE A 91 -1.91 -4.09 -0.81
CA PHE A 91 -3.26 -4.29 -0.27
C PHE A 91 -4.35 -3.62 -1.13
N LYS A 92 -4.15 -2.36 -1.53
CA LYS A 92 -5.14 -1.65 -2.36
C LYS A 92 -5.21 -2.18 -3.78
N HIS A 93 -4.13 -2.72 -4.31
CA HIS A 93 -4.08 -3.40 -5.60
C HIS A 93 -4.90 -4.69 -5.56
N GLU A 94 -4.63 -5.58 -4.60
CA GLU A 94 -5.42 -6.81 -4.43
C GLU A 94 -6.91 -6.51 -4.22
N CYS A 95 -7.21 -5.46 -3.45
CA CYS A 95 -8.58 -5.03 -3.24
C CYS A 95 -9.25 -4.49 -4.51
N ALA A 96 -8.50 -3.88 -5.41
CA ALA A 96 -9.06 -3.32 -6.64
C ALA A 96 -9.55 -4.42 -7.60
N HIS A 97 -9.00 -5.63 -7.52
CA HIS A 97 -9.47 -6.78 -8.30
C HIS A 97 -10.93 -7.16 -8.01
N GLU A 98 -11.49 -6.77 -6.86
CA GLU A 98 -12.93 -6.92 -6.59
C GLU A 98 -13.81 -6.14 -7.58
N VAL A 99 -13.25 -5.09 -8.19
CA VAL A 99 -13.94 -4.21 -9.15
C VAL A 99 -13.41 -4.42 -10.57
N THR A 100 -12.09 -4.60 -10.71
CA THR A 100 -11.44 -4.66 -12.03
C THR A 100 -11.34 -6.07 -12.59
N GLY A 101 -11.63 -7.10 -11.80
CA GLY A 101 -11.35 -8.48 -12.18
C GLY A 101 -9.87 -8.65 -12.52
N PRO A 102 -9.49 -9.37 -13.59
CA PRO A 102 -8.09 -9.62 -13.92
C PRO A 102 -7.33 -8.42 -14.54
N ASP A 103 -7.95 -7.23 -14.62
CA ASP A 103 -7.30 -6.05 -15.18
C ASP A 103 -6.27 -5.46 -14.19
N GLU A 104 -5.00 -5.82 -14.41
CA GLU A 104 -3.82 -5.35 -13.69
C GLU A 104 -3.61 -3.82 -13.78
N PHE A 105 -3.84 -3.22 -14.95
CA PHE A 105 -3.68 -1.77 -15.11
C PHE A 105 -4.78 -1.02 -14.37
N GLY A 106 -6.00 -1.53 -14.41
CA GLY A 106 -7.11 -1.02 -13.60
C GLY A 106 -6.79 -1.08 -12.11
N ALA A 107 -6.31 -2.23 -11.63
CA ALA A 107 -5.97 -2.44 -10.22
C ALA A 107 -4.84 -1.51 -9.76
N ASP A 108 -3.77 -1.40 -10.55
CA ASP A 108 -2.65 -0.46 -10.36
C ASP A 108 -3.13 0.99 -10.26
N CYS A 109 -4.02 1.38 -11.19
CA CYS A 109 -4.54 2.72 -11.24
C CYS A 109 -5.39 3.03 -10.01
N MET A 110 -6.31 2.14 -9.62
CA MET A 110 -7.16 2.33 -8.44
C MET A 110 -6.34 2.41 -7.15
N ALA A 111 -5.31 1.58 -7.00
CA ALA A 111 -4.39 1.62 -5.87
C ALA A 111 -3.61 2.95 -5.80
N ALA A 112 -3.06 3.40 -6.94
CA ALA A 112 -2.34 4.67 -7.04
C ALA A 112 -3.23 5.88 -6.72
N GLN A 113 -4.45 5.90 -7.29
CA GLN A 113 -5.44 6.95 -7.06
C GLN A 113 -5.92 6.98 -5.60
N SER A 114 -6.14 5.81 -5.00
CA SER A 114 -6.47 5.68 -3.57
C SER A 114 -5.36 6.25 -2.69
N GLY A 115 -4.11 5.87 -2.96
CA GLY A 115 -2.98 6.36 -2.18
C GLY A 115 -2.76 7.86 -2.28
N ALA A 116 -2.93 8.42 -3.47
CA ALA A 116 -2.91 9.87 -3.66
C ALA A 116 -4.05 10.56 -2.89
N ARG A 117 -5.28 10.08 -3.04
CA ARG A 117 -6.48 10.66 -2.41
C ARG A 117 -6.44 10.61 -0.88
N GLU A 118 -5.94 9.51 -0.33
CA GLU A 118 -5.84 9.27 1.11
C GLU A 118 -4.57 9.87 1.72
N GLY A 119 -3.64 10.34 0.88
CA GLY A 119 -2.41 11.04 1.27
C GLY A 119 -1.35 10.15 1.92
N TRP A 120 -1.47 8.82 1.81
CA TRP A 120 -0.44 7.90 2.30
C TRP A 120 0.63 7.58 1.25
N LEU A 121 0.31 7.70 -0.06
CA LEU A 121 1.26 7.53 -1.15
C LEU A 121 1.75 8.91 -1.61
N LYS A 122 3.06 9.10 -1.66
CA LYS A 122 3.70 10.34 -2.11
C LYS A 122 4.47 10.12 -3.38
N THR A 123 4.78 11.21 -4.08
CA THR A 123 5.66 11.18 -5.25
C THR A 123 7.01 10.52 -4.95
N SER A 124 7.55 10.70 -3.74
CA SER A 124 8.80 10.06 -3.28
C SER A 124 8.72 8.54 -3.16
N ASP A 125 7.52 7.98 -3.09
CA ASP A 125 7.30 6.56 -2.80
C ASP A 125 7.06 5.75 -4.07
N ILE A 126 6.78 6.41 -5.20
CA ILE A 126 6.38 5.76 -6.46
C ILE A 126 7.47 4.85 -7.01
N ASP A 127 8.74 5.23 -6.89
CA ASP A 127 9.82 4.37 -7.38
C ASP A 127 9.94 3.07 -6.57
N ALA A 128 9.64 3.11 -5.26
CA ALA A 128 9.59 1.91 -4.44
C ALA A 128 8.41 0.99 -4.81
N VAL A 129 7.26 1.58 -5.13
CA VAL A 129 6.09 0.84 -5.66
C VAL A 129 6.42 0.21 -7.02
N CYS A 130 7.00 0.97 -7.94
CA CYS A 130 7.40 0.42 -9.24
C CYS A 130 8.39 -0.75 -9.11
N GLN A 131 9.31 -0.66 -8.17
CA GLN A 131 10.30 -1.71 -7.94
C GLN A 131 9.68 -3.03 -7.43
N SER A 132 8.53 -3.00 -6.74
CA SER A 132 7.87 -4.21 -6.23
C SER A 132 7.20 -5.06 -7.32
N PHE A 133 6.97 -4.49 -8.51
CA PHE A 133 6.36 -5.19 -9.65
C PHE A 133 7.35 -5.37 -10.82
N ALA A 134 8.65 -5.17 -10.57
CA ALA A 134 9.66 -5.26 -11.61
C ALA A 134 9.76 -6.69 -12.18
N GLY A 135 9.76 -6.81 -13.50
CA GLY A 135 9.84 -8.09 -14.18
C GLY A 135 9.41 -7.98 -15.65
N PRO A 136 9.73 -8.99 -16.47
CA PRO A 136 9.20 -9.07 -17.82
C PRO A 136 7.68 -9.33 -17.80
N ALA A 137 7.01 -9.06 -18.91
CA ALA A 137 5.64 -9.51 -19.10
C ALA A 137 5.56 -11.04 -19.04
N SER A 138 4.40 -11.53 -18.61
CA SER A 138 4.02 -12.95 -18.62
C SER A 138 2.68 -13.11 -19.33
N GLU A 139 2.17 -14.34 -19.39
CA GLU A 139 0.84 -14.60 -19.97
C GLU A 139 -0.28 -13.88 -19.20
N THR A 140 -0.12 -13.72 -17.89
CA THR A 140 -1.16 -13.17 -17.00
C THR A 140 -0.88 -11.78 -16.48
N HIS A 141 0.37 -11.29 -16.57
CA HIS A 141 0.75 -9.97 -16.06
C HIS A 141 1.51 -9.14 -17.11
N PRO A 142 1.15 -7.86 -17.30
CA PRO A 142 1.95 -6.92 -18.09
C PRO A 142 3.36 -6.75 -17.50
N SER A 143 4.27 -6.18 -18.30
CA SER A 143 5.63 -5.92 -17.82
C SER A 143 5.64 -4.93 -16.66
N GLY A 144 6.60 -5.07 -15.75
CA GLY A 144 6.78 -4.12 -14.66
C GLY A 144 7.06 -2.69 -15.14
N GLU A 145 7.68 -2.54 -16.31
CA GLU A 145 7.93 -1.24 -16.95
C GLU A 145 6.61 -0.56 -17.36
N ASP A 146 5.74 -1.29 -18.06
CA ASP A 146 4.43 -0.78 -18.50
C ASP A 146 3.54 -0.46 -17.30
N ARG A 147 3.51 -1.37 -16.31
CA ARG A 147 2.78 -1.16 -15.05
C ARG A 147 3.27 0.09 -14.33
N CYS A 148 4.59 0.26 -14.18
CA CYS A 148 5.15 1.45 -13.53
C CYS A 148 4.81 2.75 -14.28
N ALA A 149 4.87 2.75 -15.62
CA ALA A 149 4.47 3.90 -16.42
C ALA A 149 2.99 4.27 -16.15
N HIS A 150 2.11 3.26 -16.08
CA HIS A 150 0.70 3.44 -15.79
C HIS A 150 0.43 3.96 -14.37
N ILE A 151 1.08 3.37 -13.36
CA ILE A 151 1.00 3.79 -11.95
C ILE A 151 1.36 5.27 -11.81
N ARG A 152 2.47 5.71 -12.44
CA ARG A 152 2.91 7.11 -12.43
C ARG A 152 1.86 8.05 -13.01
N GLN A 153 1.25 7.67 -14.14
CA GLN A 153 0.20 8.46 -14.78
C GLN A 153 -1.03 8.60 -13.88
N CYS A 154 -1.52 7.49 -13.31
CA CYS A 154 -2.71 7.50 -12.45
C CYS A 154 -2.51 8.27 -11.13
N PHE A 155 -1.33 8.14 -10.54
CA PHE A 155 -0.96 8.91 -9.36
C PHE A 155 -0.94 10.41 -9.65
N ALA A 156 -0.23 10.84 -10.70
CA ALA A 156 -0.11 12.25 -11.06
C ALA A 156 -1.47 12.87 -11.42
N GLY A 157 -2.30 12.17 -12.19
CA GLY A 157 -3.65 12.62 -12.54
C GLY A 157 -4.53 12.88 -11.29
N SER A 158 -4.39 12.04 -10.27
CA SER A 158 -5.12 12.21 -9.00
C SER A 158 -4.66 13.43 -8.21
N GLN A 159 -3.35 13.72 -8.20
CA GLN A 159 -2.82 14.90 -7.53
C GLN A 159 -3.31 16.20 -8.18
N VAL A 160 -3.39 16.23 -9.52
CA VAL A 160 -3.92 17.37 -10.27
C VAL A 160 -5.40 17.58 -9.98
N ALA A 161 -6.21 16.52 -10.01
CA ALA A 161 -7.64 16.60 -9.71
C ALA A 161 -7.91 17.08 -8.26
N GLY A 162 -7.10 16.63 -7.31
CA GLY A 162 -7.15 17.08 -5.92
C GLY A 162 -6.76 18.55 -5.73
N ALA A 163 -5.77 19.03 -6.49
CA ALA A 163 -5.33 20.43 -6.46
C ALA A 163 -6.30 21.38 -7.18
N ALA A 164 -6.98 20.90 -8.23
CA ALA A 164 -7.95 21.67 -9.00
C ALA A 164 -9.32 21.82 -8.32
N SER A 165 -9.59 21.07 -7.25
CA SER A 165 -10.83 21.20 -6.46
C SER A 165 -10.73 22.40 -5.50
N PRO A 166 -11.44 23.52 -5.75
CA PRO A 166 -11.38 24.68 -4.87
C PRO A 166 -12.30 24.47 -3.65
N SER A 167 -11.77 24.81 -2.47
CA SER A 167 -12.45 24.87 -1.16
C SER A 167 -12.76 23.53 -0.46
N GLY A 168 -11.98 23.24 0.59
CA GLY A 168 -12.49 23.05 1.96
C GLY A 168 -13.45 21.91 2.29
N GLN A 169 -13.94 21.14 1.32
CA GLN A 169 -14.68 19.92 1.58
C GLN A 169 -13.68 18.79 1.61
N SER A 170 -13.26 18.45 2.82
CA SER A 170 -12.71 17.15 3.14
C SER A 170 -13.69 16.08 2.62
N ALA A 171 -13.49 15.60 1.40
CA ALA A 171 -14.07 14.38 0.84
C ALA A 171 -13.46 13.14 1.54
N ARG A 172 -13.25 13.24 2.85
CA ARG A 172 -12.88 12.11 3.71
C ARG A 172 -14.12 11.22 3.78
N ALA A 173 -13.95 9.97 3.35
CA ALA A 173 -14.85 8.81 3.49
C ALA A 173 -15.98 8.59 2.46
N SER A 174 -16.35 9.56 1.59
CA SER A 174 -17.61 9.41 0.84
C SER A 174 -17.54 8.65 -0.49
N SER A 175 -16.40 8.64 -1.20
CA SER A 175 -16.35 8.02 -2.54
C SER A 175 -16.02 6.52 -2.53
N TRP A 176 -15.24 6.06 -1.53
CA TRP A 176 -15.06 4.62 -1.26
C TRP A 176 -16.40 3.99 -0.87
N SER A 177 -17.08 4.58 0.13
CA SER A 177 -18.41 4.11 0.55
C SER A 177 -19.43 4.07 -0.59
N ALA A 178 -19.38 5.00 -1.56
CA ALA A 178 -20.32 5.02 -2.68
C ALA A 178 -20.02 3.96 -3.76
N ALA A 179 -18.74 3.68 -4.05
CA ALA A 179 -18.36 2.59 -4.95
C ALA A 179 -18.54 1.21 -4.30
N GLU A 180 -18.22 1.07 -3.00
CA GLU A 180 -18.53 -0.13 -2.19
C GLU A 180 -20.06 -0.34 -2.06
N SER A 181 -20.83 0.73 -1.84
CA SER A 181 -22.30 0.61 -1.75
C SER A 181 -22.96 0.28 -3.09
N ALA A 182 -22.39 0.73 -4.22
CA ALA A 182 -22.87 0.38 -5.55
C ALA A 182 -22.66 -1.12 -5.83
N ALA A 183 -21.49 -1.68 -5.48
CA ALA A 183 -21.23 -3.11 -5.59
C ALA A 183 -22.17 -3.96 -4.71
N THR A 184 -22.60 -3.46 -3.54
CA THR A 184 -23.57 -4.18 -2.69
C THR A 184 -25.02 -4.15 -3.20
N ARG A 185 -25.39 -3.22 -4.10
CA ARG A 185 -26.77 -3.10 -4.60
C ARG A 185 -27.05 -3.99 -5.83
N GLU A 186 -26.02 -4.50 -6.49
CA GLU A 186 -26.17 -5.39 -7.66
C GLU A 186 -26.16 -6.89 -7.29
N ARG A 187 -26.18 -7.24 -6.00
CA ARG A 187 -26.31 -8.64 -5.53
C ARG A 187 -27.76 -9.14 -5.39
N ASP A 188 -28.72 -8.52 -6.07
CA ASP A 188 -29.95 -9.20 -6.49
C ASP A 188 -29.70 -9.79 -7.89
N PHE A 189 -28.81 -10.79 -7.96
CA PHE A 189 -28.52 -11.53 -9.19
C PHE A 189 -29.60 -12.59 -9.38
N ASP A 190 -30.57 -12.26 -10.23
CA ASP A 190 -31.54 -13.20 -10.78
C ASP A 190 -30.77 -14.24 -11.62
N ALA A 191 -30.99 -15.53 -11.35
CA ALA A 191 -30.18 -16.64 -11.89
C ALA A 191 -30.37 -16.90 -13.40
N ASN A 192 -30.80 -15.90 -14.18
CA ASN A 192 -31.15 -16.02 -15.59
C ASN A 192 -30.31 -15.15 -16.54
N ASP A 193 -29.43 -14.27 -16.06
CA ASP A 193 -28.54 -13.50 -16.94
C ASP A 193 -27.17 -14.19 -17.13
N ALA A 194 -27.24 -15.41 -17.68
CA ALA A 194 -26.10 -16.04 -18.32
C ALA A 194 -25.78 -15.28 -19.62
N TRP A 195 -24.57 -14.73 -19.73
CA TRP A 195 -24.07 -14.14 -20.96
C TRP A 195 -24.17 -15.15 -22.13
N PRO A 196 -24.73 -14.76 -23.29
CA PRO A 196 -24.92 -15.66 -24.41
C PRO A 196 -23.64 -15.80 -25.24
N GLY A 197 -23.24 -17.06 -25.46
CA GLY A 197 -22.70 -17.51 -26.73
C GLY A 197 -21.20 -17.28 -26.98
N THR A 198 -20.40 -18.29 -26.65
CA THR A 198 -19.40 -18.77 -27.62
C THR A 198 -19.81 -20.20 -28.00
N SER A 199 -20.25 -20.35 -29.24
CA SER A 199 -20.71 -21.60 -29.81
C SER A 199 -19.52 -22.52 -30.08
N ASN A 200 -19.68 -23.78 -29.67
CA ASN A 200 -18.87 -24.92 -30.03
C ASN A 200 -18.74 -25.04 -31.56
N GLU A 201 -17.50 -25.10 -32.05
CA GLU A 201 -17.17 -25.77 -33.31
C GLU A 201 -16.21 -26.91 -32.99
N PHE A 202 -16.75 -28.07 -32.65
CA PHE A 202 -16.14 -29.37 -32.90
C PHE A 202 -17.26 -30.38 -33.13
N GLU A 203 -17.09 -31.14 -34.24
CA GLU A 203 -17.96 -32.14 -34.88
C GLU A 203 -18.99 -31.65 -35.90
#